data_AF-A0A8B8BQ15-F1
#
_entry.id   AF-A0A8B8BQ15-F1
#
_cell.length_a   1.000
_cell.length_b   1.000
_cell.length_c   1.000
_cell.angle_alpha   90.00
_cell.angle_beta   90.00
_cell.angle_gamma   90.00
#
_symmetry.space_group_name_H-M   'P 1'
#
loop_
_entity.id
_entity.type
_entity.pdbx_description
1 polymer ?
#
loop_
_entity_poly.entity_id
_entity_poly.type
_entity_poly.pdbx_seq_one_letter_code
_entity_poly.pdbx_strand_id
1 'polypeptide(L)'
;MNNPTRQPLGMNVAFKRCLQLLAAGFFLPGSVGITDPCEQGTVRVHTVMTLEQQDMVCFTAQTLLRVLTHGGFKQILGMEGNSSIATEMSVWEGVVVTPSDKAYEKPEKREGEEEEDDGDMETQ
;
A
#
# COMPACT_ATOMS: atom_id res chain seq x y z
N MET A 1 -8.55 -0.11 16.20
CA MET A 1 -8.45 0.17 17.65
C MET A 1 -7.13 0.83 18.08
N ASN A 2 -6.04 0.75 17.31
CA ASN A 2 -4.76 1.38 17.67
C ASN A 2 -4.77 2.90 17.42
N ASN A 3 -5.16 3.70 18.40
CA ASN A 3 -5.04 5.16 18.40
C ASN A 3 -4.99 5.69 19.87
N PRO A 4 -4.51 6.93 20.11
CA PRO A 4 -4.33 7.45 21.47
C PRO A 4 -5.63 7.60 22.28
N THR A 5 -6.77 7.84 21.63
CA THR A 5 -8.06 8.01 22.33
C THR A 5 -8.62 6.68 22.83
N ARG A 6 -8.07 5.54 22.36
CA ARG A 6 -8.51 4.18 22.68
C ARG A 6 -10.00 3.94 22.41
N GLN A 7 -10.62 4.80 21.61
CA GLN A 7 -11.98 4.65 21.13
C GLN A 7 -11.96 4.27 19.65
N PRO A 8 -12.98 3.57 19.13
CA PRO A 8 -13.13 3.36 17.70
C PRO A 8 -13.15 4.70 16.96
N LEU A 9 -12.38 4.78 15.88
CA LEU A 9 -12.45 5.93 14.98
C LEU A 9 -13.73 5.83 14.15
N GLY A 10 -14.33 6.98 13.81
CA GLY A 10 -15.41 7.03 12.83
C GLY A 10 -14.97 6.43 11.49
N MET A 11 -15.90 5.80 10.76
CA MET A 11 -15.59 5.04 9.54
C MET A 11 -14.82 5.86 8.50
N ASN A 12 -15.25 7.10 8.26
CA ASN A 12 -14.58 8.04 7.35
C ASN A 12 -13.13 8.36 7.77
N VAL A 13 -12.90 8.54 9.06
CA VAL A 13 -11.57 8.82 9.62
C VAL A 13 -10.68 7.58 9.52
N ALA A 14 -11.22 6.41 9.87
CA ALA A 14 -10.51 5.14 9.78
C ALA A 14 -10.12 4.82 8.33
N PHE A 15 -11.04 4.97 7.38
CA PHE A 15 -10.79 4.72 5.95
C PHE A 15 -9.69 5.63 5.40
N LYS A 16 -9.79 6.95 5.66
CA LYS A 16 -8.74 7.90 5.27
C LYS A 16 -7.40 7.54 5.91
N ARG A 17 -7.39 7.13 7.18
CA ARG A 17 -6.18 6.72 7.89
C ARG A 17 -5.53 5.47 7.27
N CYS A 18 -6.32 4.50 6.80
CA CYS A 18 -5.77 3.34 6.09
C CYS A 18 -4.95 3.77 4.86
N LEU A 19 -5.52 4.65 4.02
CA LEU A 19 -4.79 5.19 2.87
C LEU A 19 -3.57 6.01 3.28
N GLN A 20 -3.66 6.82 4.34
CA GLN A 20 -2.52 7.59 4.84
C GLN A 20 -1.36 6.71 5.33
N LEU A 21 -1.65 5.63 6.06
CA LEU A 21 -0.62 4.71 6.54
C LEU A 21 0.05 4.00 5.36
N LEU A 22 -0.72 3.46 4.42
CA LEU A 22 -0.17 2.79 3.25
C LEU A 22 0.65 3.76 2.38
N ALA A 23 0.14 4.98 2.13
CA ALA A 23 0.83 6.00 1.36
C ALA A 23 2.13 6.49 2.03
N ALA A 24 2.21 6.45 3.35
CA ALA A 24 3.40 6.76 4.13
C ALA A 24 4.42 5.61 4.19
N GLY A 25 4.19 4.51 3.46
CA GLY A 25 5.13 3.40 3.37
C GLY A 25 5.02 2.38 4.50
N PHE A 26 3.84 2.24 5.13
CA PHE A 26 3.68 1.31 6.24
C PHE A 26 4.00 -0.16 5.91
N PHE A 27 3.94 -0.54 4.63
CA PHE A 27 4.33 -1.86 4.13
C PHE A 27 5.58 -1.85 3.23
N LEU A 28 6.36 -0.77 3.23
CA LEU A 28 7.62 -0.71 2.50
C LEU A 28 8.78 -1.34 3.29
N PRO A 29 9.88 -1.71 2.61
CA PRO A 29 11.11 -2.16 3.26
C PRO A 29 11.60 -1.15 4.32
N GLY A 30 12.05 -1.66 5.47
CA GLY A 30 12.43 -0.84 6.61
C GLY A 30 11.29 -0.46 7.55
N SER A 31 10.02 -0.65 7.15
CA SER A 31 8.88 -0.48 8.05
C SER A 31 8.74 -1.64 9.04
N VAL A 32 8.33 -1.33 10.26
CA VAL A 32 7.90 -2.35 11.24
C VAL A 32 6.58 -3.01 10.82
N GLY A 33 5.76 -2.33 10.01
CA GLY A 33 4.47 -2.81 9.52
C GLY A 33 3.54 -3.27 10.64
N ILE A 34 2.82 -4.36 10.38
CA ILE A 34 1.98 -5.04 11.37
C ILE A 34 2.68 -6.35 11.71
N THR A 35 2.95 -6.56 13.00
CA THR A 35 3.35 -7.87 13.51
C THR A 35 2.16 -8.81 13.50
N ASP A 36 2.32 -9.99 12.95
CA ASP A 36 1.29 -11.03 12.97
C ASP A 36 1.03 -11.45 14.43
N PRO A 37 -0.20 -11.28 14.96
CA PRO A 37 -0.51 -11.65 16.34
C PRO A 37 -0.69 -13.16 16.53
N CYS A 38 -0.74 -13.94 15.46
CA CYS A 38 -0.99 -15.38 15.46
C CYS A 38 0.29 -16.21 15.27
N GLU A 39 1.39 -15.59 14.83
CA GLU A 39 2.69 -16.24 14.65
C GLU A 39 3.62 -16.05 15.86
N GLN A 40 4.52 -17.01 16.08
CA GLN A 40 5.55 -16.87 17.11
C GLN A 40 6.69 -15.96 16.62
N GLY A 41 7.11 -15.02 17.47
CA GLY A 41 8.16 -14.06 17.15
C GLY A 41 7.63 -12.77 16.53
N THR A 42 8.50 -12.02 15.86
CA THR A 42 8.16 -10.72 15.25
C THR A 42 8.03 -10.84 13.73
N VAL A 43 7.08 -11.67 13.27
CA VAL A 43 6.79 -11.83 11.84
C VAL A 43 5.98 -10.64 11.36
N ARG A 44 6.42 -9.98 10.27
CA ARG A 44 5.73 -8.82 9.70
C ARG A 44 4.81 -9.29 8.58
N VAL A 45 3.52 -9.01 8.66
CA VAL A 45 2.52 -9.57 7.71
C VAL A 45 2.76 -9.18 6.24
N HIS A 46 3.41 -8.05 5.98
CA HIS A 46 3.61 -7.55 4.62
C HIS A 46 4.79 -8.21 3.89
N THR A 47 5.61 -9.01 4.58
CA THR A 47 6.77 -9.67 3.95
C THR A 47 6.37 -10.81 3.03
N VAL A 48 5.11 -11.23 3.04
CA VAL A 48 4.55 -12.16 2.04
C VAL A 48 4.43 -11.53 0.65
N MET A 49 4.45 -10.19 0.56
CA MET A 49 4.42 -9.46 -0.70
C MET A 49 5.84 -9.24 -1.23
N THR A 50 6.03 -9.36 -2.55
CA THR A 50 7.29 -8.99 -3.19
C THR A 50 7.55 -7.48 -3.06
N LEU A 51 8.81 -7.07 -3.21
CA LEU A 51 9.18 -5.64 -3.16
C LEU A 51 8.41 -4.80 -4.20
N GLU A 52 8.16 -5.38 -5.38
CA GLU A 52 7.35 -4.77 -6.43
C GLU A 52 5.88 -4.61 -6.01
N GLN A 53 5.30 -5.62 -5.34
CA GLN A 53 3.93 -5.55 -4.84
C GLN A 53 3.80 -4.53 -3.69
N GLN A 54 4.80 -4.46 -2.80
CA GLN A 54 4.84 -3.47 -1.72
C GLN A 54 4.86 -2.03 -2.28
N ASP A 55 5.67 -1.79 -3.32
CA ASP A 55 5.69 -0.52 -4.04
C ASP A 55 4.34 -0.22 -4.70
N MET A 56 3.75 -1.21 -5.38
CA MET A 56 2.43 -1.11 -6.01
C MET A 56 1.33 -0.69 -5.04
N VAL A 57 1.29 -1.30 -3.86
CA VAL A 57 0.34 -0.93 -2.81
C VAL A 57 0.58 0.51 -2.34
N CYS A 58 1.85 0.90 -2.17
CA CYS A 58 2.21 2.23 -1.69
C CYS A 58 1.82 3.34 -2.69
N PHE A 59 2.28 3.26 -3.95
CA PHE A 59 2.01 4.30 -4.94
C PHE A 59 0.52 4.38 -5.30
N THR A 60 -0.20 3.25 -5.27
CA THR A 60 -1.65 3.23 -5.44
C THR A 60 -2.32 3.99 -4.29
N ALA A 61 -1.94 3.70 -3.04
CA ALA A 61 -2.48 4.40 -1.88
C ALA A 61 -2.16 5.91 -1.90
N GLN A 62 -0.97 6.31 -2.34
CA GLN A 62 -0.60 7.72 -2.50
C GLN A 62 -1.49 8.45 -3.51
N THR A 63 -1.85 7.79 -4.62
CA THR A 63 -2.76 8.34 -5.64
C THR A 63 -4.17 8.46 -5.08
N LEU A 64 -4.71 7.38 -4.51
CA LEU A 64 -6.06 7.37 -3.94
C LEU A 64 -6.23 8.35 -2.79
N LEU A 65 -5.19 8.57 -1.96
CA LEU A 65 -5.25 9.56 -0.89
C LEU A 65 -5.42 10.99 -1.41
N ARG A 66 -4.73 11.33 -2.51
CA ARG A 66 -4.87 12.64 -3.18
C ARG A 66 -6.28 12.81 -3.73
N VAL A 67 -6.78 11.81 -4.45
CA VAL A 67 -8.17 11.79 -4.96
C VAL A 67 -9.19 11.92 -3.83
N LEU A 68 -9.02 11.18 -2.73
CA LEU A 68 -9.91 11.25 -1.56
C LEU A 68 -9.93 12.65 -0.94
N THR A 69 -8.78 13.33 -0.93
CA THR A 69 -8.62 14.68 -0.37
C THR A 69 -9.32 15.73 -1.22
N HIS A 70 -9.46 15.49 -2.52
CA HIS A 70 -10.20 16.33 -3.47
C HIS A 70 -11.64 15.87 -3.71
N GLY A 71 -12.21 15.05 -2.81
CA GLY A 71 -13.63 14.70 -2.85
C GLY A 71 -14.00 13.54 -3.77
N GLY A 72 -13.04 12.83 -4.37
CA GLY A 72 -13.28 11.66 -5.23
C GLY A 72 -13.68 10.37 -4.49
N PHE A 73 -14.35 10.47 -3.34
CA PHE A 73 -14.69 9.32 -2.50
C PHE A 73 -15.68 8.36 -3.18
N LYS A 74 -16.59 8.86 -4.02
CA LYS A 74 -17.55 8.02 -4.74
C LYS A 74 -16.86 7.05 -5.69
N GLN A 75 -15.81 7.52 -6.36
CA GLN A 75 -15.02 6.74 -7.28
C GLN A 75 -14.16 5.72 -6.55
N ILE A 76 -13.54 6.13 -5.44
CA ILE A 76 -12.78 5.22 -4.58
C ILE A 76 -13.66 4.11 -3.99
N LEU A 77 -14.91 4.42 -3.62
CA LEU A 77 -15.88 3.45 -3.08
C LEU A 77 -16.60 2.65 -4.18
N GLY A 78 -16.29 2.85 -5.46
CA GLY A 78 -16.92 2.14 -6.57
C GLY A 78 -18.38 2.49 -6.80
N MET A 79 -18.85 3.64 -6.32
CA MET A 79 -20.21 4.13 -6.54
C MET A 79 -20.37 4.78 -7.92
N GLU A 80 -19.30 5.38 -8.44
CA GLU A 80 -19.24 6.05 -9.74
C GLU A 80 -17.88 5.73 -10.41
N GLY A 81 -17.78 5.75 -11.73
CA GLY A 81 -16.51 5.56 -12.44
C GLY A 81 -15.97 4.12 -12.48
N ASN A 82 -14.67 3.97 -12.72
CA ASN A 82 -13.96 2.69 -12.82
C ASN A 82 -12.59 2.76 -12.10
N SER A 83 -11.81 1.67 -12.15
CA SER A 83 -10.50 1.58 -11.51
C SER A 83 -9.38 2.41 -12.15
N SER A 84 -9.64 3.12 -13.27
CA SER A 84 -8.61 3.90 -13.96
C SER A 84 -8.12 5.10 -13.14
N ILE A 85 -8.86 5.46 -12.08
CA ILE A 85 -8.47 6.52 -11.14
C ILE A 85 -7.11 6.29 -10.45
N ALA A 86 -6.65 5.04 -10.40
CA ALA A 86 -5.33 4.70 -9.85
C ALA A 86 -4.20 4.83 -10.87
N THR A 87 -4.50 4.84 -12.18
CA THR A 87 -3.50 4.71 -13.25
C THR A 87 -3.50 5.88 -14.23
N GLU A 88 -4.58 6.65 -14.32
CA GLU A 88 -4.76 7.76 -15.25
C GLU A 88 -4.82 9.11 -14.54
N MET A 89 -4.37 10.16 -15.23
CA MET A 89 -4.54 11.53 -14.77
C MET A 89 -6.02 11.87 -14.64
N SER A 90 -6.39 12.51 -13.54
CA SER A 90 -7.77 12.89 -13.24
C SER A 90 -7.86 14.33 -12.72
N VAL A 91 -9.02 14.96 -12.87
CA VAL A 91 -9.25 16.33 -12.40
C VAL A 91 -10.37 16.33 -11.36
N TRP A 92 -10.07 16.88 -10.19
CA TRP A 92 -10.97 16.94 -9.04
C TRP A 92 -11.04 18.37 -8.52
N GLU A 93 -12.21 18.99 -8.58
CA GLU A 93 -12.41 20.37 -8.09
C GLU A 93 -11.37 21.37 -8.67
N GLY A 94 -11.02 21.21 -9.95
CA GLY A 94 -10.01 22.03 -10.64
C GLY A 94 -8.55 21.68 -10.34
N VAL A 95 -8.29 20.67 -9.51
CA VAL A 95 -6.95 20.16 -9.22
C VAL A 95 -6.66 18.93 -10.08
N VAL A 96 -5.54 18.95 -10.79
CA VAL A 96 -5.05 17.80 -11.55
C VAL A 96 -4.30 16.86 -10.60
N VAL A 97 -4.75 15.61 -10.52
CA VAL A 97 -4.08 14.53 -9.78
C VAL A 97 -3.40 13.61 -10.78
N THR A 98 -2.07 13.63 -10.77
CA THR A 98 -1.22 12.71 -11.55
C THR A 98 -0.92 11.46 -10.73
N PRO A 99 -1.22 10.24 -11.21
CA PRO A 99 -0.86 9.00 -10.51
C PRO A 99 0.61 8.95 -10.10
N SER A 100 0.89 8.31 -8.96
CA SER A 100 2.26 8.05 -8.53
C SER A 100 2.85 6.92 -9.39
N ASP A 101 4.11 7.07 -9.78
CA ASP A 101 4.81 6.07 -10.60
C ASP A 101 5.42 4.95 -9.76
N LYS A 102 5.70 3.82 -10.42
CA LYS A 102 6.46 2.71 -9.85
C LYS A 102 7.90 3.16 -9.54
N ALA A 103 8.34 2.94 -8.31
CA ALA A 103 9.68 3.29 -7.83
C ALA A 103 10.60 2.07 -7.70
N TYR A 104 10.06 0.85 -7.60
CA TYR A 104 10.86 -0.36 -7.48
C TYR A 104 11.57 -0.72 -8.79
N GLU A 105 12.88 -0.83 -8.73
CA GLU A 105 13.74 -1.32 -9.82
C GLU A 105 14.26 -2.70 -9.46
N LYS A 106 14.20 -3.64 -10.42
CA LYS A 106 14.74 -4.98 -10.22
C LYS A 106 16.28 -4.89 -10.27
N PRO A 107 17.00 -5.42 -9.27
CA PRO A 107 18.46 -5.42 -9.33
C PRO A 107 18.95 -6.19 -10.57
N GLU A 108 19.91 -5.60 -11.28
CA GLU A 108 20.57 -6.30 -12.38
C GLU A 108 21.32 -7.51 -11.82
N LYS A 109 21.05 -8.70 -12.37
CA LYS A 109 21.80 -9.90 -12.02
C LYS A 109 23.27 -9.66 -12.39
N ARG A 110 24.16 -9.64 -11.40
CA ARG A 110 25.59 -9.77 -11.69
C ARG A 110 25.82 -11.18 -12.23
N GLU A 111 26.44 -11.30 -13.40
CA GLU A 111 26.82 -12.60 -13.97
C GLU A 111 27.69 -13.35 -12.95
N GLY A 112 27.14 -14.38 -12.30
CA GLY A 112 27.89 -15.27 -11.39
C GLY A 112 27.24 -15.63 -10.05
N GLU A 113 26.09 -15.05 -9.68
CA GLU A 113 25.35 -15.52 -8.49
C GLU A 113 24.30 -16.55 -8.92
N GLU A 114 24.59 -17.82 -8.64
CA GLU A 114 23.66 -18.94 -8.78
C GLU A 114 22.38 -18.62 -8.00
N GLU A 115 21.22 -18.89 -8.60
CA GLU A 115 19.93 -18.71 -7.95
C GLU A 115 19.88 -19.65 -6.73
N GLU A 116 20.02 -19.11 -5.52
CA GLU A 116 19.41 -19.73 -4.35
C GLU A 116 17.91 -19.64 -4.56
N ASP A 117 17.39 -20.70 -5.17
CA ASP A 117 15.99 -21.11 -5.18
C ASP A 117 15.41 -20.82 -3.79
N ASP A 118 14.52 -19.82 -3.70
CA ASP A 118 13.72 -19.51 -2.52
C ASP A 118 12.81 -20.73 -2.30
N GLY A 119 13.38 -21.74 -1.66
CA GLY A 119 12.77 -23.05 -1.45
C GLY A 119 11.46 -22.87 -0.70
N ASP A 120 10.42 -23.47 -1.28
CA ASP A 120 9.15 -23.83 -0.66
C ASP A 120 9.35 -24.05 0.86
N MET A 121 8.85 -23.10 1.68
CA MET A 121 8.58 -23.39 3.08
C MET A 121 7.34 -24.28 3.14
N GLU A 122 7.53 -25.58 2.86
CA GLU A 122 6.59 -26.61 3.31
C GLU A 122 6.56 -26.57 4.84
N THR A 123 5.48 -26.03 5.39
CA THR A 123 5.14 -26.14 6.81
C THR A 123 4.87 -27.60 7.16
N GLN A 124 5.72 -28.19 8.02
CA GLN A 124 5.38 -29.37 8.83
C GLN A 124 4.71 -28.95 10.13
#